data_AF-A0A2E7LT25-F1
#
_entry.id   AF-A0A2E7LT25-F1
#
_cell.length_a   1.000
_cell.length_b   1.000
_cell.length_c   1.000
_cell.angle_alpha   90.00
_cell.angle_beta   90.00
_cell.angle_gamma   90.00
#
_symmetry.space_group_name_H-M   'P 1'
#
loop_
_entity.id
_entity.type
_entity.pdbx_description
1 polymer ?
#
loop_
_entity_poly.entity_id
_entity_poly.type
_entity_poly.pdbx_seq_one_letter_code
_entity_poly.pdbx_strand_id
1 'polypeptide(L)'
;MANKKKFLSKEQIIAAQGKTKSNMAAARYLHVSYQHYKKYAKMYNLFDGHKNQAGKGIPKFLRGPKKMPHMMEIIEGRIAASSFDPAKLKYALIEQGYLSEECAVCKFKERRVLDYKVPLLLHFKDNNSNNYSLDNIQLLCYNHYFLTVGDIFNSKDIKQIESKQEHYGTSEKIEWEVDDYHLQRLKELGLDDEDDVNEYISRI
;
A
#
# COMPACT_ATOMS: atom_id res chain seq x y z
N MET A 1 26.07 -15.20 -33.37
CA MET A 1 25.11 -14.38 -34.14
C MET A 1 25.45 -12.92 -33.94
N ALA A 2 25.97 -12.23 -34.97
CA ALA A 2 26.35 -10.82 -34.84
C ALA A 2 25.08 -9.96 -34.65
N ASN A 3 25.03 -9.21 -33.55
CA ASN A 3 23.92 -8.32 -33.23
C ASN A 3 23.85 -7.22 -34.31
N LYS A 4 22.90 -7.32 -35.25
CA LYS A 4 22.73 -6.34 -36.33
C LYS A 4 22.38 -4.99 -35.68
N LYS A 5 23.24 -3.98 -35.84
CA LYS A 5 23.04 -2.66 -35.21
C LYS A 5 21.76 -2.03 -35.76
N LYS A 6 20.72 -1.97 -34.93
CA LYS A 6 19.43 -1.33 -35.27
C LYS A 6 19.59 0.20 -35.25
N PHE A 7 19.34 0.87 -36.36
CA PHE A 7 19.25 2.34 -36.38
C PHE A 7 17.92 2.80 -35.77
N LEU A 8 17.92 3.91 -35.04
CA LEU A 8 16.72 4.50 -34.43
C LEU A 8 16.47 5.88 -35.05
N SER A 9 15.31 6.08 -35.67
CA SER A 9 14.92 7.39 -36.20
C SER A 9 14.39 8.30 -35.08
N LYS A 10 14.36 9.61 -35.34
CA LYS A 10 13.80 10.61 -34.42
C LYS A 10 12.33 10.32 -34.08
N GLU A 11 11.53 9.99 -35.09
CA GLU A 11 10.10 9.68 -34.94
C GLU A 11 9.85 8.45 -34.07
N GLN A 12 10.67 7.40 -34.22
CA GLN A 12 10.57 6.20 -33.38
C GLN A 12 10.82 6.52 -31.90
N ILE A 13 11.76 7.42 -31.62
CA ILE A 13 12.06 7.85 -30.24
C ILE A 13 10.89 8.68 -29.70
N ILE A 14 10.34 9.63 -30.46
CA ILE A 14 9.18 10.44 -30.05
C ILE A 14 7.97 9.55 -29.76
N ALA A 15 7.67 8.60 -30.64
CA ALA A 15 6.56 7.66 -30.45
C ALA A 15 6.74 6.77 -29.21
N ALA A 16 7.98 6.33 -28.94
CA ALA A 16 8.30 5.56 -27.75
C ALA A 16 8.23 6.40 -26.45
N GLN A 17 8.65 7.67 -26.51
CA GLN A 17 8.53 8.60 -25.38
C GLN A 17 7.07 8.89 -25.05
N GLY A 18 6.21 9.07 -26.05
CA GLY A 18 4.77 9.30 -25.86
C GLY A 18 4.02 8.14 -25.19
N LYS A 19 4.53 6.91 -25.30
CA LYS A 19 3.93 5.70 -24.68
C LYS A 19 4.58 5.29 -23.36
N THR A 20 5.64 5.97 -22.92
CA THR A 20 6.41 5.57 -21.74
C THR A 20 6.61 6.75 -20.79
N LYS A 21 7.05 6.50 -19.55
CA LYS A 21 7.30 7.56 -18.55
C LYS A 21 8.77 7.75 -18.20
N SER A 22 9.69 7.03 -18.85
CA SER A 22 11.13 7.19 -18.68
C SER A 22 11.91 6.74 -19.91
N ASN A 23 13.11 7.31 -20.09
CA ASN A 23 14.07 6.86 -21.11
C ASN A 23 14.43 5.36 -21.02
N MET A 24 14.44 4.78 -19.82
CA MET A 24 14.69 3.35 -19.64
C MET A 24 13.52 2.51 -20.17
N ALA A 25 12.28 2.94 -19.90
CA ALA A 25 11.09 2.31 -20.45
C ALA A 25 11.01 2.48 -21.97
N ALA A 26 11.36 3.65 -22.51
CA ALA A 26 11.43 3.89 -23.96
C ALA A 26 12.43 2.94 -24.66
N ALA A 27 13.60 2.70 -24.06
CA ALA A 27 14.56 1.73 -24.58
C ALA A 27 14.01 0.29 -24.59
N ARG A 28 13.30 -0.11 -23.52
CA ARG A 28 12.62 -1.41 -23.44
C ARG A 28 11.51 -1.55 -24.50
N TYR A 29 10.70 -0.50 -24.68
CA TYR A 29 9.63 -0.45 -25.69
C TYR A 29 10.18 -0.62 -27.12
N LEU A 30 11.37 -0.09 -27.41
CA LEU A 30 12.03 -0.22 -28.71
C LEU A 30 12.86 -1.50 -28.87
N HIS A 31 12.89 -2.35 -27.84
CA HIS A 31 13.69 -3.58 -27.73
C HIS A 31 15.18 -3.35 -27.99
N VAL A 32 15.75 -2.30 -27.39
CA VAL A 32 17.18 -1.96 -27.50
C VAL A 32 17.81 -1.78 -26.12
N SER A 33 19.14 -1.89 -26.04
CA SER A 33 19.86 -1.58 -24.81
C SER A 33 19.77 -0.09 -24.48
N TYR A 34 19.79 0.25 -23.19
CA TYR A 34 19.73 1.63 -22.74
C TYR A 34 20.88 2.49 -23.29
N GLN A 35 22.09 1.93 -23.39
CA GLN A 35 23.24 2.64 -23.95
C GLN A 35 23.05 2.97 -25.43
N HIS A 36 22.45 2.04 -26.19
CA HIS A 36 22.13 2.25 -27.59
C HIS A 36 21.08 3.35 -27.76
N TYR A 37 19.96 3.28 -27.02
CA TYR A 37 18.94 4.32 -27.01
C TYR A 37 19.50 5.69 -26.61
N LYS A 38 20.32 5.75 -25.54
CA LYS A 38 20.92 6.98 -25.02
C LYS A 38 21.77 7.71 -26.07
N LYS A 39 22.49 6.97 -26.91
CA LYS A 39 23.29 7.56 -28.01
C LYS A 39 22.41 8.33 -29.00
N TYR A 40 21.33 7.71 -29.49
CA TYR A 40 20.44 8.33 -30.47
C TYR A 40 19.57 9.43 -29.84
N ALA A 41 19.06 9.22 -28.63
CA ALA A 41 18.27 10.24 -27.93
C ALA A 41 19.07 11.52 -27.65
N LYS A 42 20.38 11.40 -27.34
CA LYS A 42 21.29 12.54 -27.22
C LYS A 42 21.57 13.20 -28.57
N MET A 43 21.78 12.42 -29.63
CA MET A 43 22.00 12.94 -30.99
C MET A 43 20.83 13.82 -31.45
N TYR A 44 19.59 13.49 -31.07
CA TYR A 44 18.39 14.25 -31.43
C TYR A 44 17.92 15.26 -30.37
N ASN A 45 18.69 15.49 -29.30
CA ASN A 45 18.32 16.37 -28.17
C ASN A 45 16.97 16.03 -27.49
N LEU A 46 16.55 14.77 -27.55
CA LEU A 46 15.30 14.27 -26.95
C LEU A 46 15.51 13.62 -25.56
N PHE A 47 16.76 13.51 -25.11
CA PHE A 47 17.10 12.76 -23.91
C PHE A 47 16.65 13.46 -22.62
N ASP A 48 16.88 14.77 -22.49
CA ASP A 48 16.65 15.48 -21.23
C ASP A 48 15.17 15.70 -20.91
N GLY A 49 14.32 15.85 -21.93
CA GLY A 49 12.87 16.00 -21.76
C GLY A 49 12.17 14.76 -21.17
N HIS A 50 12.74 13.57 -21.36
CA HIS A 50 12.16 12.29 -20.88
C HIS A 50 12.97 11.65 -19.74
N LYS A 51 13.76 12.46 -19.04
CA LYS A 51 14.65 12.03 -17.98
C LYS A 51 13.91 11.95 -16.64
N ASN A 52 13.39 10.77 -16.32
CA ASN A 52 12.72 10.51 -15.05
C ASN A 52 13.60 9.66 -14.12
N GLN A 53 14.59 10.28 -13.47
CA GLN A 53 15.51 9.59 -12.54
C GLN A 53 14.81 9.12 -11.25
N ALA A 54 13.85 9.90 -10.76
CA ALA A 54 13.10 9.59 -9.54
C ALA A 54 12.01 8.52 -9.74
N GLY A 55 11.73 8.13 -11.00
CA GLY A 55 10.70 7.15 -11.33
C GLY A 55 9.29 7.62 -10.96
N LYS A 56 9.02 8.92 -11.07
CA LYS A 56 7.69 9.50 -10.77
C LYS A 56 6.64 8.90 -11.73
N GLY A 57 5.54 8.38 -11.19
CA GLY A 57 4.43 7.80 -11.96
C GLY A 57 4.70 6.43 -12.59
N ILE A 58 5.82 5.77 -12.27
CA ILE A 58 6.10 4.38 -12.68
C ILE A 58 5.80 3.46 -11.48
N PRO A 59 4.94 2.43 -11.62
CA PRO A 59 4.69 1.46 -10.56
C PRO A 59 6.02 0.83 -10.11
N LYS A 60 6.39 1.09 -8.86
CA LYS A 60 7.57 0.48 -8.25
C LYS A 60 7.13 -0.88 -7.73
N PHE A 61 7.25 -1.92 -8.56
CA PHE A 61 7.05 -3.28 -8.08
C PHE A 61 7.96 -3.54 -6.86
N LEU A 62 7.38 -4.19 -5.86
CA LEU A 62 7.95 -4.42 -4.53
C LEU A 62 9.45 -4.76 -4.61
N ARG A 63 10.28 -3.96 -3.94
CA ARG A 63 11.63 -4.41 -3.58
C ARG A 63 11.42 -5.68 -2.75
N GLY A 64 12.03 -6.79 -3.15
CA GLY A 64 11.87 -8.07 -2.47
C GLY A 64 11.99 -7.93 -0.95
N PRO A 65 11.23 -8.73 -0.17
CA PRO A 65 11.08 -8.50 1.26
C PRO A 65 12.47 -8.41 1.91
N LYS A 66 12.68 -7.36 2.73
CA LYS A 66 13.82 -7.35 3.65
C LYS A 66 13.69 -8.64 4.47
N LYS A 67 14.78 -9.43 4.58
CA LYS A 67 14.81 -10.63 5.42
C LYS A 67 14.32 -10.25 6.82
N MET A 68 13.10 -10.65 7.16
CA MET A 68 12.62 -10.54 8.52
C MET A 68 13.36 -11.59 9.37
N PRO A 69 13.60 -11.31 10.66
CA PRO A 69 14.14 -12.31 11.57
C PRO A 69 13.21 -13.52 11.64
N HIS A 70 13.76 -14.69 11.99
CA HIS A 70 12.93 -15.85 12.30
C HIS A 70 12.04 -15.51 13.51
N MET A 71 10.71 -15.60 13.34
CA MET A 71 9.77 -15.21 14.40
C MET A 71 9.96 -16.06 15.66
N MET A 72 10.41 -17.31 15.51
CA MET A 72 10.77 -18.19 16.63
C MET A 72 11.71 -17.52 17.63
N GLU A 73 12.71 -16.77 17.16
CA GLU A 73 13.68 -16.10 18.04
C GLU A 73 13.06 -14.95 18.85
N ILE A 74 12.00 -14.33 18.32
CA ILE A 74 11.24 -13.26 18.96
C ILE A 74 10.26 -13.87 19.97
N ILE A 75 9.58 -14.95 19.61
CA ILE A 75 8.67 -15.70 20.48
C ILE A 75 9.42 -16.26 21.70
N GLU A 76 10.62 -16.78 21.49
CA GLU A 76 11.50 -17.31 22.55
C GLU A 76 12.19 -16.21 23.38
N GLY A 77 12.04 -14.93 23.02
CA GLY A 77 12.61 -13.79 23.75
C GLY A 77 14.13 -13.61 23.58
N ARG A 78 14.76 -14.25 22.58
CA ARG A 78 16.19 -14.07 22.28
C ARG A 78 16.48 -12.72 21.63
N ILE A 79 15.49 -12.18 20.91
CA ILE A 79 15.55 -10.87 20.27
C ILE A 79 14.49 -9.96 20.90
N ALA A 80 14.87 -8.73 21.24
CA ALA A 80 13.93 -7.73 21.72
C ALA A 80 12.97 -7.29 20.61
N ALA A 81 11.67 -7.50 20.82
CA ALA A 81 10.63 -7.13 19.86
C ALA A 81 10.48 -5.62 19.66
N SER A 82 10.99 -4.80 20.60
CA SER A 82 10.98 -3.33 20.55
C SER A 82 11.66 -2.73 19.31
N SER A 83 12.56 -3.47 18.66
CA SER A 83 13.25 -3.01 17.45
C SER A 83 12.38 -3.10 16.19
N PHE A 84 11.22 -3.76 16.27
CA PHE A 84 10.36 -4.02 15.13
C PHE A 84 9.01 -3.32 15.29
N ASP A 85 8.44 -2.97 14.14
CA ASP A 85 7.09 -2.43 14.08
C ASP A 85 6.06 -3.54 14.42
N PRO A 86 5.16 -3.34 15.40
CA PRO A 86 4.20 -4.35 15.82
C PRO A 86 3.28 -4.84 14.68
N ALA A 87 2.94 -3.97 13.72
CA ALA A 87 2.12 -4.38 12.59
C ALA A 87 2.87 -5.38 11.71
N LYS A 88 4.16 -5.14 11.42
CA LYS A 88 5.01 -6.12 10.70
C LYS A 88 5.14 -7.44 11.44
N LEU A 89 5.31 -7.41 12.76
CA LEU A 89 5.38 -8.63 13.56
C LEU A 89 4.07 -9.42 13.51
N LYS A 90 2.93 -8.74 13.63
CA LYS A 90 1.60 -9.35 13.45
C LYS A 90 1.48 -10.06 12.10
N TYR A 91 1.86 -9.39 11.00
CA TYR A 91 1.80 -10.01 9.67
C TYR A 91 2.69 -11.24 9.56
N ALA A 92 3.91 -11.20 10.08
CA ALA A 92 4.80 -12.36 10.03
C ALA A 92 4.37 -13.52 10.95
N LEU A 93 3.74 -13.24 12.09
CA LEU A 93 3.16 -14.29 12.95
C LEU A 93 2.09 -15.09 12.20
N ILE A 94 1.26 -14.40 11.42
CA ILE A 94 0.20 -14.99 10.61
C ILE A 94 0.81 -15.73 9.40
N GLU A 95 1.72 -15.08 8.67
CA GLU A 95 2.34 -15.65 7.46
C GLU A 95 3.16 -16.92 7.76
N GLN A 96 3.87 -16.95 8.89
CA GLN A 96 4.64 -18.12 9.33
C GLN A 96 3.77 -19.19 10.01
N GLY A 97 2.47 -18.93 10.20
CA GLY A 97 1.51 -19.91 10.73
C GLY A 97 1.55 -20.13 12.24
N TYR A 98 2.19 -19.23 13.00
CA TYR A 98 2.16 -19.29 14.47
C TYR A 98 0.82 -18.86 15.05
N LEU A 99 0.07 -18.01 14.32
CA LEU A 99 -1.23 -17.50 14.75
C LEU A 99 -2.23 -17.58 13.60
N SER A 100 -3.44 -18.09 13.88
CA SER A 100 -4.53 -18.08 12.91
C SER A 100 -5.07 -16.66 12.72
N GLU A 101 -5.37 -16.26 11.49
CA GLU A 101 -5.97 -14.94 11.19
C GLU A 101 -7.48 -14.93 11.54
N GLU A 102 -7.78 -15.10 12.82
CA GLU A 102 -9.14 -15.08 13.35
C GLU A 102 -9.18 -14.46 14.75
N CYS A 103 -10.35 -13.97 15.15
CA CYS A 103 -10.54 -13.50 16.52
C CYS A 103 -10.54 -14.66 17.52
N ALA A 104 -9.77 -14.54 18.61
CA ALA A 104 -9.71 -15.56 19.66
C ALA A 104 -11.04 -15.82 20.38
N VAL A 105 -11.98 -14.85 20.37
CA VAL A 105 -13.28 -14.95 21.05
C VAL A 105 -14.37 -15.44 20.11
N CYS A 106 -14.63 -14.73 19.00
CA CYS A 106 -15.74 -15.04 18.08
C CYS A 106 -15.32 -15.74 16.78
N LYS A 107 -14.04 -15.99 16.56
CA LYS A 107 -13.50 -16.61 15.33
C LYS A 107 -13.86 -15.87 14.04
N PHE A 108 -14.05 -14.56 14.14
CA PHE A 108 -14.27 -13.70 12.98
C PHE A 108 -13.05 -13.73 12.06
N LYS A 109 -13.28 -13.96 10.77
CA LYS A 109 -12.24 -14.16 9.74
C LYS A 109 -12.56 -13.53 8.38
N GLU A 110 -13.58 -12.67 8.31
CA GLU A 110 -14.00 -12.09 7.03
C GLU A 110 -13.02 -10.99 6.59
N ARG A 111 -12.74 -10.98 5.29
CA ARG A 111 -11.82 -10.04 4.65
C ARG A 111 -12.61 -8.97 3.93
N ARG A 112 -12.10 -7.75 3.98
CA ARG A 112 -12.62 -6.64 3.18
C ARG A 112 -12.30 -6.88 1.70
N VAL A 113 -13.28 -6.71 0.82
CA VAL A 113 -13.16 -7.06 -0.61
C VAL A 113 -12.08 -6.25 -1.33
N LEU A 114 -11.91 -4.99 -0.96
CA LEU A 114 -11.02 -4.06 -1.65
C LEU A 114 -9.53 -4.36 -1.41
N ASP A 115 -9.13 -4.56 -0.15
CA ASP A 115 -7.73 -4.69 0.23
C ASP A 115 -7.40 -5.99 0.98
N TYR A 116 -8.37 -6.91 1.09
CA TYR A 116 -8.23 -8.22 1.75
C TYR A 116 -7.82 -8.18 3.22
N LYS A 117 -7.87 -7.01 3.88
CA LYS A 117 -7.55 -6.86 5.29
C LYS A 117 -8.68 -7.38 6.18
N VAL A 118 -8.30 -7.96 7.32
CA VAL A 118 -9.23 -8.42 8.37
C VAL A 118 -9.16 -7.43 9.55
N PRO A 119 -10.30 -6.97 10.12
CA PRO A 119 -10.37 -6.05 11.26
C PRO A 119 -9.99 -6.71 12.59
N LEU A 120 -8.75 -7.20 12.69
CA LEU A 120 -8.16 -7.80 13.89
C LEU A 120 -7.05 -6.90 14.45
N LEU A 121 -6.98 -6.80 15.77
CA LEU A 121 -5.92 -6.11 16.52
C LEU A 121 -5.12 -7.14 17.30
N LEU A 122 -3.81 -6.91 17.38
CA LEU A 122 -2.91 -7.67 18.24
C LEU A 122 -3.05 -7.14 19.67
N HIS A 123 -3.34 -8.02 20.63
CA HIS A 123 -3.45 -7.68 22.03
C HIS A 123 -2.58 -8.60 22.89
N PHE A 124 -1.99 -8.04 23.95
CA PHE A 124 -1.14 -8.73 24.92
C PHE A 124 -1.86 -8.81 26.26
N LYS A 125 -2.09 -10.03 26.78
CA LYS A 125 -2.77 -10.24 28.07
C LYS A 125 -2.03 -9.56 29.24
N ASP A 126 -0.71 -9.55 29.20
CA ASP A 126 0.16 -8.96 30.24
C ASP A 126 0.32 -7.44 30.12
N ASN A 127 -0.31 -6.78 29.13
CA ASN A 127 -0.08 -5.38 28.75
C ASN A 127 1.39 -5.02 28.41
N ASN A 128 2.28 -6.01 28.31
CA ASN A 128 3.67 -5.81 27.92
C ASN A 128 3.85 -6.01 26.41
N SER A 129 4.11 -4.92 25.70
CA SER A 129 4.28 -4.88 24.25
C SER A 129 5.54 -5.58 23.72
N ASN A 130 6.45 -6.02 24.60
CA ASN A 130 7.66 -6.75 24.22
C ASN A 130 7.53 -8.27 24.38
N ASN A 131 6.51 -8.76 25.09
CA ASN A 131 6.34 -10.17 25.37
C ASN A 131 5.51 -10.84 24.26
N TYR A 132 6.17 -11.39 23.25
CA TYR A 132 5.54 -12.06 22.11
C TYR A 132 5.38 -13.57 22.29
N SER A 133 5.30 -14.07 23.52
CA SER A 133 5.00 -15.48 23.75
C SER A 133 3.60 -15.83 23.24
N LEU A 134 3.43 -17.05 22.70
CA LEU A 134 2.17 -17.52 22.12
C LEU A 134 1.02 -17.52 23.14
N ASP A 135 1.34 -17.71 24.42
CA ASP A 135 0.34 -17.70 25.50
C ASP A 135 -0.15 -16.29 25.84
N ASN A 136 0.69 -15.28 25.63
CA ASN A 136 0.39 -13.87 25.95
C ASN A 136 -0.33 -13.16 24.79
N ILE A 137 0.00 -13.50 23.54
CA ILE A 137 -0.57 -12.88 22.34
C ILE A 137 -1.97 -13.41 22.04
N GLN A 138 -2.88 -12.51 21.68
CA GLN A 138 -4.17 -12.86 21.06
C GLN A 138 -4.59 -11.85 19.98
N LEU A 139 -5.34 -12.32 18.98
CA LEU A 139 -6.01 -11.47 18.00
C LEU A 139 -7.45 -11.21 18.42
N LEU A 140 -7.84 -9.94 18.52
CA LEU A 140 -9.19 -9.52 18.86
C LEU A 140 -9.79 -8.72 17.69
N CYS A 141 -11.05 -8.97 17.34
CA CYS A 141 -11.73 -8.08 16.40
C CYS A 141 -12.05 -6.74 17.07
N TYR A 142 -12.32 -5.70 16.27
CA TYR A 142 -12.62 -4.36 16.79
C TYR A 142 -13.73 -4.36 17.85
N ASN A 143 -14.78 -5.16 17.66
CA ASN A 143 -15.88 -5.25 18.63
C ASN A 143 -15.43 -5.90 19.94
N HIS A 144 -14.69 -7.01 19.91
CA HIS A 144 -14.22 -7.66 21.14
C HIS A 144 -13.14 -6.85 21.85
N TYR A 145 -12.30 -6.14 21.09
CA TYR A 145 -11.33 -5.21 21.66
C TYR A 145 -12.04 -4.09 22.42
N PHE A 146 -13.07 -3.49 21.81
CA PHE A 146 -13.92 -2.48 22.45
C PHE A 146 -14.57 -2.99 23.74
N LEU A 147 -15.10 -4.22 23.73
CA LEU A 147 -15.80 -4.79 24.89
C LEU A 147 -14.87 -5.22 26.04
N THR A 148 -13.62 -5.58 25.75
CA THR A 148 -12.73 -6.21 26.75
C THR A 148 -11.52 -5.36 27.15
N VAL A 149 -11.08 -4.44 26.29
CA VAL A 149 -9.84 -3.67 26.48
C VAL A 149 -10.13 -2.17 26.53
N GLY A 150 -10.83 -1.63 25.53
CA GLY A 150 -11.19 -0.22 25.48
C GLY A 150 -11.40 0.33 24.08
N ASP A 151 -11.60 1.64 24.00
CA ASP A 151 -11.99 2.33 22.77
C ASP A 151 -10.87 2.42 21.73
N ILE A 152 -11.22 2.18 20.48
CA ILE A 152 -10.30 2.22 19.33
C ILE A 152 -10.23 3.63 18.73
N PHE A 153 -11.34 4.38 18.81
CA PHE A 153 -11.50 5.69 18.18
C PHE A 153 -11.33 6.82 19.19
N ASN A 154 -10.78 7.95 18.75
CA ASN A 154 -10.78 9.16 19.56
C ASN A 154 -12.18 9.80 19.52
N SER A 155 -12.54 10.54 20.57
CA SER A 155 -13.76 11.37 20.64
C SER A 155 -13.97 12.28 19.41
N LYS A 156 -12.87 12.78 18.82
CA LYS A 156 -12.89 13.57 17.58
C LYS A 156 -13.19 12.73 16.33
N ASP A 157 -12.64 11.52 16.26
CA ASP A 157 -12.92 10.59 15.16
C ASP A 157 -14.40 10.21 15.16
N ILE A 158 -14.96 9.92 16.35
CA ILE A 158 -16.39 9.61 16.53
C ILE A 158 -17.25 10.77 16.02
N LYS A 159 -16.96 12.01 16.45
CA LYS A 159 -17.68 13.20 15.98
C LYS A 159 -17.62 13.36 14.47
N GLN A 160 -16.46 13.14 13.86
CA GLN A 160 -16.30 13.23 12.41
C GLN A 160 -17.09 12.15 11.67
N ILE A 161 -17.09 10.91 12.17
CA ILE A 161 -17.84 9.80 11.59
C ILE A 161 -19.35 10.06 11.67
N GLU A 162 -19.84 10.54 12.82
CA GLU A 162 -21.26 10.78 13.04
C GLU A 162 -21.76 12.06 12.35
N SER A 163 -20.99 13.16 12.41
CA SER A 163 -21.40 14.46 11.90
C SER A 163 -21.09 14.65 10.41
N LYS A 164 -20.27 13.79 9.80
CA LYS A 164 -19.76 13.90 8.42
C LYS A 164 -19.11 15.27 8.10
N GLN A 165 -18.70 16.02 9.13
CA GLN A 165 -18.01 17.30 8.98
C GLN A 165 -16.51 17.07 9.22
N GLU A 166 -15.67 17.80 8.51
CA GLU A 166 -14.22 17.72 8.70
C GLU A 166 -13.82 18.33 10.04
N HIS A 167 -13.14 17.55 10.89
CA HIS A 167 -12.61 18.01 12.17
C HIS A 167 -11.09 17.96 12.20
N TYR A 168 -10.47 18.92 12.89
CA TYR A 168 -9.01 18.97 13.01
C TYR A 168 -8.49 18.05 14.13
N GLY A 169 -7.49 17.25 13.80
CA GLY A 169 -6.82 16.33 14.73
C GLY A 169 -7.51 14.97 14.86
N THR A 170 -8.15 14.51 13.80
CA THR A 170 -8.56 13.11 13.62
C THR A 170 -7.42 12.25 13.10
N SER A 171 -7.61 10.94 13.20
CA SER A 171 -6.78 9.95 12.51
C SER A 171 -6.68 10.24 11.00
N GLU A 172 -5.53 9.90 10.40
CA GLU A 172 -5.29 10.10 8.97
C GLU A 172 -6.32 9.32 8.14
N LYS A 173 -6.82 9.95 7.07
CA LYS A 173 -7.74 9.30 6.14
C LYS A 173 -7.03 8.11 5.49
N ILE A 174 -7.53 6.91 5.76
CA ILE A 174 -7.02 5.70 5.12
C ILE A 174 -7.43 5.74 3.65
N GLU A 175 -6.48 6.03 2.76
CA GLU A 175 -6.64 5.79 1.33
C GLU A 175 -6.68 4.28 1.12
N TRP A 176 -7.67 3.78 0.38
CA TRP A 176 -7.94 2.35 0.19
C TRP A 176 -6.93 1.65 -0.73
N GLU A 177 -5.71 2.18 -0.81
CA GLU A 177 -4.63 1.78 -1.73
C GLU A 177 -5.08 1.73 -3.20
N VAL A 178 -6.13 2.49 -3.54
CA VAL A 178 -6.63 2.62 -4.91
C VAL A 178 -5.60 3.43 -5.70
N ASP A 179 -5.09 2.88 -6.80
CA ASP A 179 -4.10 3.58 -7.59
C ASP A 179 -4.73 4.76 -8.36
N ASP A 180 -3.91 5.78 -8.64
CA ASP A 180 -4.34 6.99 -9.36
C ASP A 180 -5.00 6.67 -10.71
N TYR A 181 -4.58 5.56 -11.35
CA TYR A 181 -5.11 5.10 -12.62
C TYR A 181 -6.54 4.57 -12.48
N HIS A 182 -6.83 3.77 -11.45
CA HIS A 182 -8.16 3.27 -11.15
C HIS A 182 -9.09 4.42 -10.77
N LEU A 183 -8.64 5.38 -9.96
CA LEU A 183 -9.40 6.60 -9.67
C LEU A 183 -9.73 7.40 -10.94
N GLN A 184 -8.75 7.58 -11.83
CA GLN A 184 -8.98 8.25 -13.11
C GLN A 184 -9.97 7.48 -13.98
N ARG A 185 -9.92 6.15 -13.97
CA ARG A 185 -10.83 5.31 -14.75
C ARG A 185 -12.25 5.33 -14.19
N LEU A 186 -12.42 5.36 -12.87
CA LEU A 186 -13.72 5.51 -12.22
C LEU A 186 -14.37 6.85 -12.59
N LYS A 187 -13.57 7.93 -12.59
CA LYS A 187 -13.99 9.25 -13.08
C LYS A 187 -14.43 9.23 -14.54
N GLU A 188 -13.66 8.58 -15.43
CA GLU A 188 -14.03 8.43 -16.84
C GLU A 188 -15.33 7.63 -17.05
N LEU A 189 -15.63 6.69 -16.15
CA LEU A 189 -16.85 5.88 -16.20
C LEU A 189 -18.06 6.59 -15.59
N GLY A 190 -17.90 7.80 -15.05
CA GLY A 190 -18.97 8.53 -14.37
C GLY A 190 -19.42 7.89 -13.06
N LEU A 191 -18.52 7.15 -12.40
CA LEU A 191 -18.75 6.47 -11.12
C LEU A 191 -18.11 7.23 -9.94
N ASP A 192 -17.79 8.50 -10.12
CA ASP A 192 -17.29 9.35 -9.04
C ASP A 192 -18.49 10.08 -8.43
N ASP A 193 -18.82 9.76 -7.17
CA ASP A 193 -19.99 10.26 -6.46
C ASP A 193 -19.81 11.75 -6.13
N GLU A 194 -20.16 12.65 -7.05
CA GLU A 194 -20.48 14.06 -6.76
C GLU A 194 -21.98 14.21 -6.43
N ASP A 195 -22.55 13.29 -5.65
CA ASP A 195 -23.93 13.41 -5.21
C ASP A 195 -24.05 14.56 -4.20
N ASP A 196 -24.91 15.54 -4.49
CA ASP A 196 -25.22 16.65 -3.59
C ASP A 196 -25.83 16.08 -2.30
N VAL A 197 -25.12 16.24 -1.17
CA VAL A 197 -25.50 15.70 0.15
C VAL A 197 -26.93 16.10 0.56
N ASN A 198 -27.46 17.16 -0.05
CA ASN A 198 -28.79 17.70 0.25
C ASN A 198 -29.88 17.35 -0.78
N GLU A 199 -29.63 16.45 -1.73
CA GLU A 199 -30.62 16.06 -2.75
C GLU A 199 -31.95 15.58 -2.14
N TYR A 200 -31.89 14.95 -0.96
CA TYR A 200 -33.05 14.42 -0.23
C TYR A 200 -33.59 15.34 0.87
N ILE A 201 -33.02 16.54 1.04
CA ILE A 201 -33.47 17.51 2.06
C ILE A 201 -34.26 18.61 1.36
N SER A 202 -35.59 18.59 1.53
CA SER A 202 -36.46 19.68 1.04
C SER A 202 -36.06 20.98 1.73
N ARG A 203 -35.60 21.96 0.94
CA ARG A 203 -35.37 23.33 1.42
C ARG A 203 -36.74 23.95 1.75
N ILE A 204 -37.05 24.07 3.03
CA ILE A 204 -38.16 24.89 3.56
C ILE A 204 -37.62 26.29 3.83
#